data_AF-A0A0G4IJT7-F1
#
_entry.id   AF-A0A0G4IJT7-F1
#
_cell.length_a   1.000
_cell.length_b   1.000
_cell.length_c   1.000
_cell.angle_alpha   90.00
_cell.angle_beta   90.00
_cell.angle_gamma   90.00
#
_symmetry.space_group_name_H-M   'P 1'
#
loop_
_entity.id
_entity.type
_entity.pdbx_description
1 polymer ?
#
loop_
_entity_poly.entity_id
_entity_poly.type
_entity_poly.pdbx_seq_one_letter_code
_entity_poly.pdbx_strand_id
1 'polypeptide(L)'
;MVSLQVVAFWASTVAALARSLSISGRGRCPTIDGVGDDPSAPGHVSQQKCFLDAISLDVFECPVVASDGNTYSWSGLKQWCAGASRGPCRSPVDTNGPNLSEIVFPNSGLADIMSQWQASIYPALLRGEVPKAIQKWRSPPVLMVDLHGRSLKTSREPRAPHRHVYPNRALSCIVQRAVAIAEQNNRPDPKSLRVMMWALIASGIVIVVLFVVVAVCLLRRRLASRPSKYADLVSNQPPSYQDLVPEHVPEVVQEQADGAVRQASREVAHQDRR
;
A
#
# COMPACT_ATOMS: atom_id res chain seq x y z
N MET A 1 13.58 -5.44 -73.07
CA MET A 1 12.38 -5.19 -72.23
C MET A 1 12.61 -5.74 -70.82
N VAL A 2 13.50 -5.12 -70.06
CA VAL A 2 13.77 -5.44 -68.64
C VAL A 2 13.87 -4.09 -67.93
N SER A 3 12.76 -3.48 -67.50
CA SER A 3 12.88 -2.11 -66.95
C SER A 3 11.70 -1.56 -66.15
N LEU A 4 10.92 -2.39 -65.44
CA LEU A 4 9.99 -1.81 -64.45
C LEU A 4 9.86 -2.66 -63.20
N GLN A 5 9.89 -3.99 -63.32
CA GLN A 5 9.79 -4.86 -62.14
C GLN A 5 11.06 -4.87 -61.26
N VAL A 6 12.25 -4.72 -61.86
CA VAL A 6 13.51 -4.64 -61.09
C VAL A 6 13.61 -3.32 -60.32
N VAL A 7 13.13 -2.21 -60.88
CA VAL A 7 13.11 -0.90 -60.20
C VAL A 7 12.12 -0.90 -59.03
N ALA A 8 10.95 -1.52 -59.19
CA ALA A 8 9.98 -1.67 -58.10
C ALA A 8 10.52 -2.54 -56.95
N PHE A 9 11.25 -3.62 -57.26
CA PHE A 9 11.84 -4.49 -56.24
C PHE A 9 12.96 -3.80 -55.46
N TRP A 10 13.80 -2.99 -56.13
CA TRP A 10 14.81 -2.18 -55.46
C TRP A 10 14.21 -1.02 -54.65
N ALA A 11 13.14 -0.37 -55.12
CA ALA A 11 12.46 0.68 -54.37
C ALA A 11 11.81 0.15 -53.07
N SER A 12 11.21 -1.05 -53.10
CA SER A 12 10.66 -1.68 -51.90
C SER A 12 11.74 -2.16 -50.93
N THR A 13 12.89 -2.62 -51.43
CA THR A 13 14.01 -3.07 -50.58
C THR A 13 14.74 -1.89 -49.95
N VAL A 14 14.93 -0.79 -50.67
CA VAL A 14 15.47 0.47 -50.12
C VAL A 14 14.48 1.13 -49.17
N ALA A 15 13.16 1.05 -49.41
CA ALA A 15 12.16 1.51 -48.45
C ALA A 15 12.09 0.64 -47.18
N ALA A 16 12.34 -0.66 -47.29
CA ALA A 16 12.44 -1.57 -46.15
C ALA A 16 13.74 -1.38 -45.36
N LEU A 17 14.88 -1.15 -46.05
CA LEU A 17 16.15 -0.79 -45.40
C LEU A 17 16.12 0.61 -44.78
N ALA A 18 15.47 1.59 -45.40
CA ALA A 18 15.27 2.93 -44.85
C ALA A 18 14.35 2.91 -43.60
N ARG A 19 13.40 1.97 -43.53
CA ARG A 19 12.62 1.70 -42.31
C ARG A 19 13.43 0.99 -41.22
N SER A 20 14.44 0.20 -41.58
CA SER A 20 15.28 -0.51 -40.62
C SER A 20 16.47 0.32 -40.10
N LEU A 21 16.85 1.40 -40.78
CA LEU A 21 17.91 2.32 -40.38
C LEU A 21 17.40 3.67 -39.83
N SER A 22 16.08 3.86 -39.76
CA SER A 22 15.43 5.01 -39.12
C SER A 22 14.91 4.66 -37.72
N ILE A 23 15.73 4.02 -36.89
CA ILE A 23 15.59 4.13 -35.43
C ILE A 23 16.47 5.31 -35.00
N SER A 24 16.07 6.50 -35.46
CA SER A 24 16.63 7.78 -35.04
C SER A 24 15.51 8.56 -34.35
N GLY A 25 15.45 8.43 -33.03
CA GLY A 25 15.08 9.50 -32.08
C GLY A 25 13.91 10.45 -32.37
N ARG A 26 12.86 10.06 -33.10
CA ARG A 26 11.65 10.88 -33.33
C ARG A 26 10.37 10.32 -32.71
N GLY A 27 10.49 9.60 -31.59
CA GLY A 27 9.38 9.58 -30.65
C GLY A 27 9.24 10.99 -30.09
N ARG A 28 8.19 11.75 -30.44
CA ARG A 28 7.87 12.96 -29.66
C ARG A 28 7.72 12.50 -28.22
N CYS A 29 8.46 13.12 -27.30
CA CYS A 29 8.17 12.94 -25.89
C CYS A 29 6.71 13.31 -25.69
N PRO A 30 5.90 12.46 -25.02
CA PRO A 30 4.59 12.91 -24.60
C PRO A 30 4.82 14.14 -23.73
N THR A 31 4.31 15.29 -24.17
CA THR A 31 4.33 16.51 -23.35
C THR A 31 3.56 16.17 -22.08
N ILE A 32 4.20 16.32 -20.92
CA ILE A 32 3.52 16.18 -19.62
C ILE A 32 2.76 17.49 -19.39
N ASP A 33 1.72 17.70 -20.20
CA ASP A 33 0.83 18.85 -20.08
C ASP A 33 -0.11 18.60 -18.89
N GLY A 34 0.02 19.39 -17.83
CA GLY A 34 -0.92 19.32 -16.70
C GLY A 34 -0.34 19.55 -15.30
N VAL A 35 0.94 19.88 -15.16
CA VAL A 35 1.53 20.18 -13.84
C VAL A 35 1.25 21.64 -13.45
N GLY A 36 -0.03 21.97 -13.27
CA GLY A 36 -0.48 23.26 -12.71
C GLY A 36 -0.61 23.25 -11.18
N ASP A 37 -0.16 22.18 -10.53
CA ASP A 37 -0.33 21.95 -9.10
C ASP A 37 0.90 22.43 -8.31
N ASP A 38 0.66 22.95 -7.11
CA ASP A 38 1.69 23.37 -6.16
C ASP A 38 2.77 22.26 -6.01
N PRO A 39 4.05 22.52 -6.34
CA PRO A 39 5.12 21.52 -6.24
C PRO A 39 5.37 21.03 -4.80
N SER A 40 4.82 21.75 -3.82
CA SER A 40 4.86 21.42 -2.39
C SER A 40 3.77 20.44 -1.97
N ALA A 41 2.76 20.18 -2.81
CA ALA A 41 1.65 19.30 -2.48
C ALA A 41 2.13 17.85 -2.26
N PRO A 42 1.68 17.18 -1.18
CA PRO A 42 2.06 15.79 -0.94
C PRO A 42 1.67 14.92 -2.12
N GLY A 43 2.62 14.13 -2.61
CA GLY A 43 2.39 13.22 -3.74
C GLY A 43 2.66 13.79 -5.11
N HIS A 44 3.00 15.07 -5.20
CA HIS A 44 3.42 15.68 -6.45
C HIS A 44 4.59 14.91 -7.09
N VAL A 45 4.64 14.91 -8.42
CA VAL A 45 5.65 14.17 -9.22
C VAL A 45 7.08 14.57 -8.79
N SER A 46 7.32 15.86 -8.54
CA SER A 46 8.62 16.37 -8.07
C SER A 46 9.06 15.87 -6.70
N GLN A 47 8.13 15.39 -5.86
CA GLN A 47 8.48 14.84 -4.55
C GLN A 47 8.92 13.37 -4.62
N GLN A 48 8.65 12.69 -5.73
CA GLN A 48 9.06 11.30 -5.89
C GLN A 48 10.48 11.25 -6.47
N LYS A 49 11.44 10.83 -5.65
CA LYS A 49 12.84 10.64 -6.07
C LYS A 49 12.99 9.79 -7.34
N CYS A 50 12.06 8.86 -7.58
CA CYS A 50 12.06 8.00 -8.77
C CYS A 50 11.73 8.74 -10.08
N PHE A 51 11.24 9.98 -10.02
CA PHE A 51 10.94 10.84 -11.17
C PHE A 51 11.97 11.94 -11.41
N LEU A 52 13.02 11.99 -10.59
CA LEU A 52 14.06 13.00 -10.70
C LEU A 52 15.21 12.49 -11.57
N ASP A 53 15.67 13.33 -12.47
CA ASP A 53 16.85 13.09 -13.28
C ASP A 53 18.11 13.10 -12.44
N ALA A 54 18.98 12.12 -12.64
CA ALA A 54 20.24 12.04 -11.90
C ALA A 54 21.23 13.14 -12.31
N ILE A 55 21.04 13.78 -13.47
CA ILE A 55 21.88 14.88 -13.95
C ILE A 55 21.33 16.23 -13.48
N SER A 56 20.09 16.58 -13.83
CA SER A 56 19.54 17.91 -13.48
C SER A 56 18.93 17.98 -12.08
N LEU A 57 18.57 16.84 -11.48
CA LEU A 57 17.76 16.73 -10.26
C LEU A 57 16.31 17.25 -10.42
N ASP A 58 15.92 17.59 -11.65
CA ASP A 58 14.56 18.01 -11.99
C ASP A 58 13.71 16.81 -12.40
N VAL A 59 12.39 17.01 -12.48
CA VAL A 59 11.46 16.01 -13.01
C VAL A 59 11.80 15.71 -14.47
N PHE A 60 11.76 14.42 -14.85
CA PHE A 60 12.00 14.05 -16.24
C PHE A 60 11.03 14.72 -17.23
N GLU A 61 11.56 15.46 -18.20
CA GLU A 61 10.78 15.96 -19.35
C GLU A 61 10.60 14.87 -20.41
N CYS A 62 11.68 14.14 -20.67
CA CYS A 62 11.81 13.12 -21.71
C CYS A 62 12.61 11.94 -21.15
N PRO A 63 12.00 11.06 -20.35
CA PRO A 63 12.74 9.99 -19.68
C PRO A 63 13.26 8.97 -20.71
N VAL A 64 14.56 8.73 -20.69
CA VAL A 64 15.26 7.72 -21.50
C VAL A 64 16.07 6.80 -20.61
N VAL A 65 16.07 5.51 -20.90
CA VAL A 65 16.92 4.52 -20.23
C VAL A 65 18.22 4.38 -21.02
N ALA A 66 19.35 4.51 -20.34
CA ALA A 66 20.66 4.26 -20.91
C ALA A 66 21.13 2.82 -20.63
N SER A 67 22.27 2.43 -21.20
CA SER A 67 22.77 1.05 -21.11
C SER A 67 23.22 0.60 -19.73
N ASP A 68 23.39 1.54 -18.80
CA ASP A 68 23.65 1.28 -17.38
C ASP A 68 22.37 0.98 -16.57
N GLY A 69 21.22 1.06 -17.24
CA GLY A 69 19.88 0.82 -16.67
C GLY A 69 19.32 1.97 -15.84
N ASN A 70 20.01 3.11 -15.80
CA ASN A 70 19.48 4.33 -15.18
C ASN A 70 18.61 5.10 -16.19
N THR A 71 17.71 5.93 -15.66
CA THR A 71 16.87 6.81 -16.48
C THR A 71 17.36 8.24 -16.35
N TYR A 72 17.39 8.94 -17.47
CA TYR A 72 17.85 10.33 -17.58
C TYR A 72 16.83 11.16 -18.35
N SER A 73 16.88 12.48 -18.19
CA SER A 73 16.25 13.39 -19.15
C SER A 73 17.08 13.39 -20.44
N TRP A 74 16.44 13.21 -21.59
CA TRP A 74 17.14 13.16 -22.88
C TRP A 74 18.01 14.42 -23.13
N SER A 75 17.49 15.59 -22.82
CA SER A 75 18.21 16.88 -22.93
C SER A 75 19.46 16.90 -22.04
N GLY A 76 19.31 16.56 -20.75
CA GLY A 76 20.40 16.48 -19.78
C GLY A 76 21.48 15.47 -20.17
N LEU A 77 21.08 14.28 -20.59
CA LEU A 77 22.01 13.23 -21.02
C LEU A 77 22.76 13.62 -22.29
N LYS A 78 22.07 14.23 -23.26
CA LYS A 78 22.70 14.74 -24.49
C LYS A 78 23.75 15.81 -24.18
N GLN A 79 23.44 16.75 -23.28
CA GLN A 79 24.39 17.78 -22.84
C GLN A 79 25.58 17.18 -22.09
N TRP A 80 25.33 16.22 -21.20
CA TRP A 80 26.37 15.47 -20.48
C TRP A 80 27.34 14.78 -21.44
N CYS A 81 26.82 14.02 -22.40
CA CYS A 81 27.66 13.35 -23.40
C CYS A 81 28.39 14.32 -24.32
N ALA A 82 27.80 15.49 -24.64
CA ALA A 82 28.48 16.51 -25.46
C ALA A 82 29.69 17.14 -24.74
N GLY A 83 29.68 17.18 -23.40
CA GLY A 83 30.79 17.67 -22.58
C GLY A 83 31.98 16.69 -22.47
N ALA A 84 31.79 15.42 -22.87
CA ALA A 84 32.84 14.40 -22.88
C ALA A 84 33.82 14.65 -24.04
N SER A 85 34.67 15.65 -23.88
CA SER A 85 35.45 16.27 -24.96
C SER A 85 36.48 15.35 -25.65
N ARG A 86 36.79 14.15 -25.12
CA ARG A 86 37.80 13.22 -25.71
C ARG A 86 37.57 11.73 -25.46
N GLY A 87 36.34 11.28 -25.19
CA GLY A 87 36.13 9.87 -24.86
C GLY A 87 34.68 9.41 -24.99
N PRO A 88 34.44 8.10 -24.86
CA PRO A 88 33.10 7.54 -24.86
C PRO A 88 32.28 8.13 -23.69
N CYS A 89 31.00 8.41 -23.94
CA CYS A 89 30.12 8.96 -22.91
C CYS A 89 30.01 7.98 -21.74
N ARG A 90 30.34 8.41 -20.52
CA ARG A 90 30.25 7.59 -19.32
C ARG A 90 28.97 7.87 -18.54
N SER A 91 28.52 6.88 -17.77
CA SER A 91 27.37 7.05 -16.89
C SER A 91 27.60 8.20 -15.90
N PRO A 92 26.64 9.13 -15.76
CA PRO A 92 26.65 10.14 -14.69
C PRO A 92 26.57 9.53 -13.28
N VAL A 93 26.05 8.31 -13.15
CA VAL A 93 25.79 7.66 -11.85
C VAL A 93 26.92 6.72 -11.46
N ASP A 94 27.50 6.02 -12.44
CA ASP A 94 28.64 5.13 -12.22
C ASP A 94 29.77 5.44 -13.22
N THR A 95 30.68 6.32 -12.82
CA THR A 95 31.80 6.77 -13.66
C THR A 95 32.85 5.68 -13.91
N ASN A 96 32.80 4.57 -13.17
CA ASN A 96 33.62 3.37 -13.35
C ASN A 96 32.89 2.28 -14.14
N GLY A 97 31.60 2.48 -14.42
CA GLY A 97 30.76 1.58 -15.19
C GLY A 97 31.12 1.54 -16.68
N PRO A 98 30.45 0.66 -17.45
CA PRO A 98 30.63 0.61 -18.88
C PRO A 98 30.27 1.96 -19.51
N ASN A 99 30.92 2.27 -20.64
CA ASN A 99 30.52 3.40 -21.46
C ASN A 99 29.04 3.28 -21.79
N LEU A 100 28.32 4.40 -21.71
CA LEU A 100 26.96 4.46 -22.21
C LEU A 100 27.02 4.14 -23.70
N SER A 101 26.27 3.11 -24.12
CA SER A 101 26.11 2.89 -25.55
C SER A 101 25.46 4.12 -26.17
N GLU A 102 25.85 4.47 -27.40
CA GLU A 102 25.20 5.56 -28.16
C GLU A 102 23.68 5.40 -28.26
N ILE A 103 23.18 4.18 -28.03
CA ILE A 103 21.78 3.82 -28.05
C ILE A 103 21.17 4.03 -26.66
N VAL A 104 20.30 5.04 -26.55
CA VAL A 104 19.37 5.23 -25.44
C VAL A 104 17.96 4.88 -25.87
N PHE A 105 17.13 4.46 -24.93
CA PHE A 105 15.78 3.96 -25.22
C PHE A 105 14.73 4.84 -24.55
N PRO A 106 13.68 5.29 -25.25
CA PRO A 106 12.57 5.99 -24.60
C PRO A 106 11.98 5.14 -23.46
N ASN A 107 11.74 5.76 -22.30
CA ASN A 107 11.10 5.08 -21.17
C ASN A 107 9.59 5.31 -21.20
N SER A 108 8.90 4.76 -22.20
CA SER A 108 7.46 5.01 -22.39
C SER A 108 6.62 4.58 -21.19
N GLY A 109 6.99 3.47 -20.55
CA GLY A 109 6.30 2.99 -19.35
C GLY A 109 6.40 3.95 -18.17
N LEU A 110 7.52 4.67 -18.02
CA LEU A 110 7.66 5.70 -16.98
C LEU A 110 6.90 6.96 -17.37
N ALA A 111 7.01 7.41 -18.62
CA ALA A 111 6.29 8.58 -19.12
C ALA A 111 4.76 8.44 -18.95
N ASP A 112 4.21 7.27 -19.29
CA ASP A 112 2.80 6.93 -19.08
C ASP A 112 2.38 7.04 -17.61
N ILE A 113 3.24 6.62 -16.68
CA ILE A 113 2.97 6.70 -15.24
C ILE A 113 3.02 8.14 -14.77
N MET A 114 4.02 8.91 -15.21
CA MET A 114 4.19 10.32 -14.84
C MET A 114 2.97 11.15 -15.28
N SER A 115 2.47 10.95 -16.50
CA SER A 115 1.32 11.69 -17.02
C SER A 115 0.01 11.37 -16.27
N GLN A 116 -0.08 10.19 -15.65
CA GLN A 116 -1.26 9.74 -14.90
C GLN A 116 -1.11 9.93 -13.39
N TRP A 117 0.08 10.32 -12.92
CA TRP A 117 0.45 10.24 -11.51
C TRP A 117 -0.49 11.06 -10.64
N GLN A 118 -0.58 12.36 -10.92
CA GLN A 118 -1.35 13.30 -10.13
C GLN A 118 -2.86 13.10 -10.32
N ALA A 119 -3.30 12.88 -11.56
CA ALA A 119 -4.72 12.83 -11.90
C ALA A 119 -5.43 11.54 -11.45
N SER A 120 -4.74 10.40 -11.44
CA SER A 120 -5.41 9.10 -11.25
C SER A 120 -4.67 8.12 -10.35
N ILE A 121 -3.34 8.09 -10.39
CA ILE A 121 -2.56 7.11 -9.65
C ILE A 121 -2.51 7.49 -8.18
N TYR A 122 -1.98 8.67 -7.85
CA TYR A 122 -1.79 9.10 -6.48
C TYR A 122 -3.10 9.14 -5.66
N PRO A 123 -4.24 9.66 -6.18
CA PRO A 123 -5.52 9.60 -5.47
C PRO A 123 -5.99 8.18 -5.14
N ALA A 124 -5.72 7.20 -6.01
CA ALA A 124 -6.04 5.79 -5.75
C ALA A 124 -5.10 5.17 -4.71
N LEU A 125 -3.80 5.51 -4.76
CA LEU A 125 -2.85 5.08 -3.74
C LEU A 125 -3.22 5.59 -2.34
N LEU A 126 -3.78 6.81 -2.24
CA LEU A 126 -4.29 7.36 -0.98
C LEU A 126 -5.48 6.57 -0.41
N ARG A 127 -6.25 5.89 -1.26
CA ARG A 127 -7.32 4.97 -0.83
C ARG A 127 -6.82 3.55 -0.53
N GLY A 128 -5.51 3.32 -0.60
CA GLY A 128 -4.92 1.99 -0.44
C GLY A 128 -5.08 1.09 -1.67
N GLU A 129 -5.51 1.62 -2.81
CA GLU A 129 -5.73 0.87 -4.05
C GLU A 129 -4.49 0.95 -4.94
N VAL A 130 -4.06 -0.17 -5.53
CA VAL A 130 -3.00 -0.17 -6.55
C VAL A 130 -3.65 -0.07 -7.95
N PRO A 131 -3.51 1.05 -8.69
CA PRO A 131 -4.15 1.25 -9.99
C PRO A 131 -3.68 0.26 -11.04
N LYS A 132 -4.51 -0.05 -12.04
CA LYS A 132 -4.15 -0.92 -13.18
C LYS A 132 -2.86 -0.48 -13.88
N ALA A 133 -2.63 0.83 -13.99
CA ALA A 133 -1.42 1.42 -14.57
C ALA A 133 -0.12 1.02 -13.84
N ILE A 134 -0.20 0.77 -12.53
CA ILE A 134 0.90 0.26 -11.70
C ILE A 134 0.87 -1.27 -11.60
N GLN A 135 -0.32 -1.86 -11.48
CA GLN A 135 -0.53 -3.30 -11.36
C GLN A 135 0.05 -4.06 -12.55
N LYS A 136 -0.04 -3.47 -13.75
CA LYS A 136 0.59 -4.00 -14.97
C LYS A 136 2.12 -4.08 -14.88
N TRP A 137 2.77 -3.61 -13.82
CA TRP A 137 4.22 -3.68 -13.57
C TRP A 137 4.63 -4.36 -12.26
N ARG A 138 3.68 -4.72 -11.36
CA ARG A 138 3.95 -5.23 -9.99
C ARG A 138 4.70 -6.57 -9.92
N SER A 139 4.65 -7.39 -10.97
CA SER A 139 5.33 -8.70 -11.06
C SER A 139 5.53 -9.05 -12.52
N PRO A 140 6.69 -9.55 -12.98
CA PRO A 140 7.82 -10.20 -12.31
C PRO A 140 9.03 -9.25 -11.97
N PRO A 141 10.05 -9.71 -11.21
CA PRO A 141 10.89 -8.86 -10.34
C PRO A 141 11.82 -7.85 -11.00
N VAL A 142 12.08 -7.98 -12.31
CA VAL A 142 12.97 -7.06 -13.01
C VAL A 142 12.20 -6.43 -14.17
N LEU A 143 12.06 -5.12 -14.12
CA LEU A 143 11.55 -4.34 -15.24
C LEU A 143 12.74 -3.94 -16.10
N MET A 144 12.60 -4.18 -17.39
CA MET A 144 13.64 -3.87 -18.36
C MET A 144 13.06 -3.05 -19.51
N VAL A 145 13.92 -2.49 -20.35
CA VAL A 145 13.52 -1.84 -21.60
C VAL A 145 14.22 -2.51 -22.77
N ASP A 146 13.49 -2.77 -23.86
CA ASP A 146 14.06 -3.31 -25.09
C ASP A 146 14.61 -2.21 -26.01
N LEU A 147 15.19 -2.66 -27.13
CA LEU A 147 15.69 -1.84 -28.24
C LEU A 147 14.72 -0.79 -28.79
N HIS A 148 13.42 -1.02 -28.59
CA HIS A 148 12.35 -0.19 -29.12
C HIS A 148 11.78 0.74 -28.05
N GLY A 149 12.37 0.81 -26.85
CA GLY A 149 11.84 1.59 -25.74
C GLY A 149 10.61 0.94 -25.08
N ARG A 150 10.32 -0.33 -25.35
CA ARG A 150 9.20 -1.03 -24.71
C ARG A 150 9.65 -1.58 -23.37
N SER A 151 8.93 -1.21 -22.32
CA SER A 151 9.13 -1.79 -21.00
C SER A 151 8.66 -3.25 -20.99
N LEU A 152 9.58 -4.15 -20.63
CA LEU A 152 9.38 -5.59 -20.57
C LEU A 152 9.44 -6.06 -19.12
N LYS A 153 8.76 -7.18 -18.91
CA LYS A 153 8.69 -7.92 -17.65
C LYS A 153 9.51 -9.18 -17.76
N THR A 154 10.50 -9.37 -16.90
CA THR A 154 11.26 -10.63 -16.84
C THR A 154 11.31 -11.21 -15.43
N SER A 155 11.30 -12.54 -15.34
CA SER A 155 11.45 -13.28 -14.09
C SER A 155 12.87 -13.28 -13.55
N ARG A 156 13.87 -13.05 -14.41
CA ARG A 156 15.28 -12.98 -14.07
C ARG A 156 15.98 -11.89 -14.87
N GLU A 157 16.91 -11.21 -14.23
CA GLU A 157 17.86 -10.37 -14.94
C GLU A 157 18.69 -11.27 -15.88
N PRO A 158 18.86 -10.89 -17.16
CA PRO A 158 19.67 -11.65 -18.08
C PRO A 158 21.10 -11.81 -17.53
N ARG A 159 21.55 -13.06 -17.35
CA ARG A 159 22.92 -13.37 -16.86
C ARG A 159 24.03 -13.00 -17.84
N ALA A 160 23.66 -12.67 -19.08
CA ALA A 160 24.51 -12.13 -20.12
C ALA A 160 23.75 -10.96 -20.76
N PRO A 161 24.43 -9.98 -21.39
CA PRO A 161 23.78 -8.94 -22.20
C PRO A 161 23.14 -9.59 -23.44
N HIS A 162 22.07 -10.36 -23.23
CA HIS A 162 21.23 -10.87 -24.28
C HIS A 162 20.52 -9.67 -24.88
N ARG A 163 20.94 -9.32 -26.11
CA ARG A 163 20.15 -8.52 -27.06
C ARG A 163 19.64 -7.20 -26.48
N HIS A 164 20.52 -6.27 -26.14
CA HIS A 164 20.15 -4.85 -26.00
C HIS A 164 18.88 -4.60 -25.15
N VAL A 165 18.76 -5.34 -24.04
CA VAL A 165 17.71 -5.15 -23.06
C VAL A 165 18.39 -4.66 -21.78
N TYR A 166 17.92 -3.56 -21.23
CA TYR A 166 18.57 -2.88 -20.11
C TYR A 166 17.62 -2.76 -18.92
N PRO A 167 18.13 -2.83 -17.67
CA PRO A 167 17.29 -2.62 -16.49
C PRO A 167 16.58 -1.26 -16.55
N ASN A 168 15.34 -1.19 -16.07
CA ASN A 168 14.60 0.06 -15.97
C ASN A 168 14.42 0.40 -14.48
N ARG A 169 15.48 0.97 -13.89
CA ARG A 169 15.56 1.23 -12.44
C ARG A 169 14.54 2.26 -11.97
N ALA A 170 14.32 3.33 -12.73
CA ALA A 170 13.33 4.36 -12.38
C ALA A 170 11.90 3.81 -12.39
N LEU A 171 11.54 3.01 -13.41
CA LEU A 171 10.24 2.34 -13.45
C LEU A 171 10.07 1.33 -12.30
N SER A 172 11.13 0.58 -11.97
CA SER A 172 11.11 -0.34 -10.84
C SER A 172 10.94 0.40 -9.50
N CYS A 173 11.67 1.51 -9.32
CA CYS A 173 11.59 2.40 -8.16
C CYS A 173 10.17 2.93 -7.97
N ILE A 174 9.54 3.48 -9.02
CA ILE A 174 8.21 4.07 -8.88
C ILE A 174 7.13 3.03 -8.60
N VAL A 175 7.23 1.83 -9.20
CA VAL A 175 6.28 0.75 -8.97
C VAL A 175 6.36 0.26 -7.52
N GLN A 176 7.58 0.06 -6.99
CA GLN A 176 7.79 -0.30 -5.59
C GLN A 176 7.28 0.80 -4.65
N ARG A 177 7.56 2.07 -4.96
CA ARG A 177 7.09 3.20 -4.17
C ARG A 177 5.57 3.31 -4.16
N ALA A 178 4.92 3.14 -5.31
CA ALA A 178 3.46 3.16 -5.42
C ALA A 178 2.83 2.04 -4.59
N VAL A 179 3.36 0.81 -4.69
CA VAL A 179 2.89 -0.32 -3.87
C VAL A 179 3.07 -0.04 -2.39
N ALA A 180 4.21 0.51 -1.97
CA ALA A 180 4.45 0.87 -0.57
C ALA A 180 3.46 1.93 -0.05
N ILE A 181 3.12 2.96 -0.86
CA ILE A 181 2.12 3.96 -0.49
C ILE A 181 0.74 3.32 -0.34
N ALA A 182 0.31 2.48 -1.30
CA ALA A 182 -0.96 1.78 -1.22
C ALA A 182 -1.03 0.86 0.02
N GLU A 183 0.02 0.08 0.28
CA GLU A 183 0.08 -0.80 1.46
C GLU A 183 0.09 -0.01 2.77
N GLN A 184 0.75 1.15 2.81
CA GLN A 184 0.72 2.04 3.97
C GLN A 184 -0.69 2.57 4.25
N ASN A 185 -1.43 2.97 3.20
CA ASN A 185 -2.79 3.51 3.34
C ASN A 185 -3.87 2.42 3.51
N ASN A 186 -3.60 1.18 3.07
CA ASN A 186 -4.50 0.05 3.30
C ASN A 186 -4.34 -0.58 4.70
N ARG A 187 -3.36 -0.13 5.50
CA ARG A 187 -3.27 -0.58 6.89
C ARG A 187 -4.46 -0.02 7.67
N PRO A 188 -5.27 -0.87 8.33
CA PRO A 188 -6.36 -0.38 9.14
C PRO A 188 -5.81 0.55 10.22
N ASP A 189 -6.45 1.72 10.39
CA ASP A 189 -6.05 2.69 11.40
C ASP A 189 -6.00 1.99 12.76
N PRO A 190 -4.89 2.05 13.53
CA PRO A 190 -4.80 1.45 14.85
C PRO A 190 -5.96 1.89 15.76
N LYS A 191 -6.50 3.09 15.58
CA LYS A 191 -7.70 3.55 16.29
C LYS A 191 -8.93 2.75 15.88
N SER A 192 -9.13 2.52 14.58
CA SER A 192 -10.22 1.70 14.07
C SER A 192 -10.12 0.25 14.54
N LEU A 193 -8.91 -0.32 14.60
CA LEU A 193 -8.69 -1.66 15.16
C LEU A 193 -9.05 -1.72 16.65
N ARG A 194 -8.67 -0.71 17.43
CA ARG A 194 -9.06 -0.63 18.86
C ARG A 194 -10.58 -0.57 19.00
N VAL A 195 -11.26 0.25 18.20
CA VAL A 195 -12.73 0.36 18.23
C VAL A 195 -13.39 -0.98 17.85
N MET A 196 -12.93 -1.64 16.78
CA MET A 196 -13.41 -2.98 16.41
C MET A 196 -13.16 -4.01 17.53
N MET A 197 -11.98 -3.99 18.13
CA MET A 197 -11.63 -4.91 19.22
C MET A 197 -12.52 -4.70 20.44
N TRP A 198 -12.76 -3.44 20.86
CA TRP A 198 -13.68 -3.13 21.94
C TRP A 198 -15.13 -3.51 21.63
N ALA A 199 -15.58 -3.31 20.39
CA ALA A 199 -16.90 -3.74 19.95
C ALA A 199 -17.06 -5.28 20.01
N LEU A 200 -16.03 -6.03 19.60
CA LEU A 200 -16.03 -7.50 19.70
C LEU A 200 -16.04 -7.97 21.16
N ILE A 201 -15.25 -7.33 22.04
CA ILE A 201 -15.25 -7.62 23.48
C ILE A 201 -16.63 -7.34 24.08
N ALA A 202 -17.21 -6.17 23.82
CA ALA A 202 -18.53 -5.80 24.31
C ALA A 202 -19.61 -6.77 23.82
N SER A 203 -19.58 -7.14 22.53
CA SER A 203 -20.50 -8.14 21.98
C SER A 203 -20.33 -9.51 22.64
N GLY A 204 -19.10 -9.93 22.90
CA GLY A 204 -18.82 -11.19 23.62
C GLY A 204 -19.39 -11.20 25.03
N ILE A 205 -19.23 -10.09 25.76
CA ILE A 205 -19.80 -9.93 27.12
C ILE A 205 -21.33 -10.03 27.08
N VAL A 206 -21.99 -9.36 26.13
CA VAL A 206 -23.46 -9.41 25.99
C VAL A 206 -23.95 -10.83 25.72
N ILE A 207 -23.27 -11.58 24.84
CA ILE A 207 -23.61 -12.98 24.54
C ILE A 207 -23.49 -13.84 25.81
N VAL A 208 -22.40 -13.71 26.58
CA VAL A 208 -22.22 -14.47 27.83
C VAL A 208 -23.30 -14.14 28.85
N VAL A 209 -23.64 -12.85 29.03
CA VAL A 209 -24.72 -12.43 29.94
C VAL A 209 -26.05 -13.04 29.52
N LEU A 210 -26.38 -13.02 28.23
CA LEU A 210 -27.61 -13.65 27.72
C LEU A 210 -27.65 -15.15 27.99
N PHE A 211 -26.54 -15.87 27.79
CA PHE A 211 -26.44 -17.29 28.11
C PHE A 211 -26.68 -17.57 29.59
N VAL A 212 -26.10 -16.76 30.48
CA VAL A 212 -26.30 -16.88 31.93
C VAL A 212 -27.77 -16.64 32.29
N VAL A 213 -28.41 -15.60 31.74
CA VAL A 213 -29.83 -15.31 31.99
C VAL A 213 -30.71 -16.46 31.53
N VAL A 214 -30.49 -16.99 30.32
CA VAL A 214 -31.24 -18.15 29.80
C VAL A 214 -31.03 -19.38 30.70
N ALA A 215 -29.80 -19.67 31.10
CA ALA A 215 -29.50 -20.80 31.99
C ALA A 215 -30.22 -20.68 33.34
N VAL A 216 -30.23 -19.48 33.94
CA VAL A 216 -30.94 -19.20 35.20
C VAL A 216 -32.46 -19.36 35.02
N CYS A 217 -33.03 -18.84 33.93
CA CYS A 217 -34.46 -19.01 33.62
C CYS A 217 -34.84 -20.48 33.46
N LEU A 218 -34.03 -21.28 32.75
CA LEU A 218 -34.24 -22.71 32.59
C LEU A 218 -34.14 -23.46 33.93
N LEU A 219 -33.17 -23.09 34.78
CA LEU A 219 -33.02 -23.67 36.10
C LEU A 219 -34.22 -23.37 37.00
N ARG A 220 -34.69 -22.11 37.02
CA ARG A 220 -35.90 -21.72 37.77
C ARG A 220 -37.13 -22.47 37.30
N ARG A 221 -37.32 -22.61 35.99
CA ARG A 221 -38.42 -23.39 35.41
C ARG A 221 -38.35 -24.86 35.84
N ARG A 222 -37.15 -25.45 35.84
CA ARG A 222 -36.92 -26.83 36.29
C ARG A 222 -37.24 -27.00 37.77
N LEU A 223 -36.85 -26.05 38.61
CA LEU A 223 -37.17 -26.06 40.05
C LEU A 223 -38.67 -25.90 40.31
N ALA A 224 -39.36 -25.00 39.59
CA ALA A 224 -40.80 -24.82 39.71
C ALA A 224 -41.60 -26.05 39.23
N SER A 225 -41.09 -26.78 38.23
CA SER A 225 -41.71 -28.02 37.75
C SER A 225 -41.48 -29.23 38.64
N ARG A 226 -40.62 -29.15 39.67
CA ARG A 226 -40.49 -30.25 40.62
C ARG A 226 -41.76 -30.26 41.50
N PRO A 227 -42.60 -31.31 41.43
CA PRO A 227 -43.72 -31.44 42.35
C PRO A 227 -43.17 -31.38 43.77
N SER A 228 -43.70 -30.47 44.58
CA SER A 228 -43.25 -30.32 45.96
C SER A 228 -43.61 -31.61 46.69
N LYS A 229 -42.62 -32.46 46.94
CA LYS A 229 -42.75 -33.58 47.89
C LYS A 229 -43.10 -33.12 49.32
N TYR A 230 -43.16 -31.80 49.54
CA TYR A 230 -43.58 -31.17 50.78
C TYR A 230 -45.04 -30.68 50.77
N ALA A 231 -45.78 -30.73 49.65
CA ALA A 231 -47.21 -30.39 49.67
C ALA A 231 -48.01 -31.32 50.59
N ASP A 232 -47.62 -32.59 50.70
CA ASP A 232 -48.30 -33.56 51.57
C ASP A 232 -47.87 -33.45 53.05
N LEU A 233 -46.83 -32.67 53.38
CA LEU A 233 -46.35 -32.51 54.75
C LEU A 233 -46.87 -31.24 55.46
N VAL A 234 -47.54 -30.31 54.75
CA VAL A 234 -48.05 -29.05 55.30
C VAL A 234 -49.52 -29.12 55.77
N SER A 235 -50.19 -30.28 55.64
CA SER A 235 -51.51 -30.50 56.27
C SER A 235 -51.46 -30.74 57.78
N ASN A 236 -50.27 -30.79 58.40
CA ASN A 236 -50.13 -30.91 59.85
C ASN A 236 -49.66 -29.57 60.41
N GLN A 237 -50.62 -28.67 60.63
CA GLN A 237 -50.47 -27.39 61.30
C GLN A 237 -50.03 -27.62 62.76
N PRO A 238 -48.81 -27.25 63.18
CA PRO A 238 -48.48 -27.17 64.60
C PRO A 238 -49.10 -25.89 65.20
N PRO A 239 -49.38 -25.89 66.52
CA PRO A 239 -50.01 -24.77 67.19
C PRO A 239 -49.15 -23.51 67.18
N SER A 240 -49.85 -22.38 67.12
CA SER A 240 -49.40 -21.01 67.33
C SER A 240 -48.33 -20.87 68.43
N TYR A 241 -47.10 -20.55 68.03
CA TYR A 241 -46.10 -19.92 68.91
C TYR A 241 -46.21 -18.41 68.73
N GLN A 242 -47.10 -17.79 69.50
CA GLN A 242 -47.21 -16.32 69.60
C GLN A 242 -46.38 -15.73 70.75
N ASP A 243 -45.78 -16.55 71.61
CA ASP A 243 -44.98 -16.05 72.72
C ASP A 243 -43.58 -16.63 72.65
N LEU A 244 -42.61 -15.77 72.30
CA LEU A 244 -41.26 -15.70 72.84
C LEU A 244 -40.45 -14.75 71.96
N VAL A 245 -40.74 -13.46 72.17
CA VAL A 245 -39.79 -12.37 71.96
C VAL A 245 -38.71 -12.50 73.03
N PRO A 246 -37.43 -12.49 72.66
CA PRO A 246 -36.44 -11.75 73.41
C PRO A 246 -35.98 -10.58 72.56
N GLU A 247 -36.37 -9.42 73.05
CA GLU A 247 -35.80 -8.12 72.82
C GLU A 247 -34.28 -8.16 73.06
N HIS A 248 -33.54 -7.31 72.35
CA HIS A 248 -32.07 -7.11 72.36
C HIS A 248 -31.21 -7.94 71.41
N VAL A 249 -30.88 -7.31 70.27
CA VAL A 249 -29.59 -7.49 69.59
C VAL A 249 -28.96 -6.10 69.40
N PRO A 250 -27.65 -5.91 69.67
CA PRO A 250 -27.05 -4.60 69.89
C PRO A 250 -26.66 -3.87 68.60
N GLU A 251 -26.74 -2.55 68.69
CA GLU A 251 -26.33 -1.52 67.74
C GLU A 251 -24.78 -1.44 67.60
N VAL A 252 -24.11 -2.48 67.07
CA VAL A 252 -22.62 -2.46 66.90
C VAL A 252 -22.11 -3.06 65.58
N VAL A 253 -22.96 -3.26 64.56
CA VAL A 253 -22.48 -3.79 63.25
C VAL A 253 -22.97 -2.97 62.06
N GLN A 254 -23.18 -1.67 62.25
CA GLN A 254 -23.48 -0.73 61.14
C GLN A 254 -22.24 0.08 60.69
N GLU A 255 -21.21 0.22 61.53
CA GLU A 255 -20.06 1.10 61.24
C GLU A 255 -18.93 0.43 60.41
N GLN A 256 -18.94 -0.89 60.24
CA GLN A 256 -17.90 -1.61 59.49
C GLN A 256 -18.19 -1.77 57.99
N ALA A 257 -19.42 -1.53 57.55
CA ALA A 257 -19.79 -1.61 56.12
C ALA A 257 -19.50 -0.29 55.36
N ASP A 258 -19.57 0.86 56.02
CA ASP A 258 -19.33 2.17 55.40
C ASP A 258 -17.84 2.51 55.24
N GLY A 259 -16.96 1.86 56.02
CA GLY A 259 -15.50 2.02 55.88
C GLY A 259 -14.93 1.37 54.62
N ALA A 260 -15.46 0.21 54.22
CA ALA A 260 -14.98 -0.56 53.06
C ALA A 260 -15.33 0.10 51.72
N VAL A 261 -16.39 0.90 51.65
CA VAL A 261 -16.81 1.60 50.43
C VAL A 261 -15.96 2.87 50.17
N ARG A 262 -15.44 3.51 51.23
CA ARG A 262 -14.52 4.67 51.09
C ARG A 262 -13.09 4.25 50.76
N GLN A 263 -12.64 3.14 51.37
CA GLN A 263 -11.82 2.08 50.79
C GLN A 263 -11.43 2.17 49.31
N ALA A 264 -12.32 1.57 48.51
CA ALA A 264 -12.19 1.30 47.09
C ALA A 264 -12.30 2.56 46.20
N SER A 265 -12.95 3.63 46.68
CA SER A 265 -13.09 4.87 45.89
C SER A 265 -11.79 5.68 45.78
N ARG A 266 -10.80 5.48 46.66
CA ARG A 266 -9.51 6.19 46.59
C ARG A 266 -8.49 5.52 45.66
N GLU A 267 -8.57 4.21 45.45
CA GLU A 267 -7.64 3.52 44.54
C GLU A 267 -7.96 3.76 43.07
N VAL A 268 -9.24 3.96 42.70
CA VAL A 268 -9.64 4.26 41.32
C VAL A 268 -9.16 5.65 40.86
N ALA A 269 -9.02 6.62 41.76
CA ALA A 269 -8.60 7.98 41.41
C ALA A 269 -7.09 8.12 41.08
N HIS A 270 -6.26 7.14 41.48
CA HIS A 270 -4.81 7.19 41.25
C HIS A 270 -4.36 6.52 39.96
N GLN A 271 -5.23 5.77 39.29
CA GLN A 271 -4.91 5.02 38.08
C GLN A 271 -5.16 5.80 36.79
N ASP A 272 -5.79 6.98 36.87
CA ASP A 272 -6.13 7.86 35.75
C ASP A 272 -5.11 8.99 35.51
N ARG A 273 -3.92 8.90 36.14
CA ARG A 273 -2.82 9.89 36.03
C ARG A 273 -1.48 9.30 35.54
N ARG A 274 -1.49 8.11 34.94
CA ARG A 274 -0.33 7.52 34.24
C ARG A 274 -0.71 7.19 32.82
#